data_AF-A0A820MYZ1-F1
#
_entry.id   AF-A0A820MYZ1-F1
#
_cell.length_a   1.000
_cell.length_b   1.000
_cell.length_c   1.000
_cell.angle_alpha   90.00
_cell.angle_beta   90.00
_cell.angle_gamma   90.00
#
_symmetry.space_group_name_H-M   'P 1'
#
loop_
_entity.id
_entity.type
_entity.pdbx_description
1 polymer ?
#
loop_
_entity_poly.entity_id
_entity_poly.type
_entity_poly.pdbx_seq_one_letter_code
_entity_poly.pdbx_strand_id
1 'polypeptide(L)'
;MFIPSDDRSGFGLSNLIIKTVQDLGLNLEDCIGQGYDGCSAMSGYQALIREKYPHILYVHCASHSFNLALTDSCEIRAIQNTVGTIKEVYNFIRSSSVRSQLFEQAARKLNEKRNQLVVVNESVALSSTQSSESMTIEIKCKKVKLVNVCPTRWVDRHVAVETF
;
A
#
# COMPACT_ATOMS: atom_id res chain seq x y z
N MET A 1 9.78 6.56 -12.91
CA MET A 1 9.04 7.84 -12.90
C MET A 1 7.69 7.56 -12.24
N PHE A 2 7.25 8.42 -11.32
CA PHE A 2 5.91 8.34 -10.73
C PHE A 2 5.08 9.48 -11.29
N ILE A 3 3.84 9.20 -11.68
CA ILE A 3 2.96 10.16 -12.34
C ILE A 3 1.63 10.16 -11.59
N PRO A 4 1.23 11.29 -10.98
CA PRO A 4 -0.06 11.36 -10.31
C PRO A 4 -1.18 11.24 -11.35
N SER A 5 -2.24 10.52 -10.98
CA SER A 5 -3.47 10.44 -11.78
C SER A 5 -4.66 10.87 -10.95
N ASP A 6 -5.39 11.87 -11.44
CA ASP A 6 -6.66 12.30 -10.86
C ASP A 6 -7.81 11.41 -11.35
N ASP A 7 -7.69 10.84 -12.55
CA ASP A 7 -8.65 9.91 -13.12
C ASP A 7 -8.17 8.45 -12.98
N ARG A 8 -8.93 7.66 -12.22
CA ARG A 8 -8.65 6.22 -11.99
C ARG A 8 -9.46 5.31 -12.91
N SER A 9 -10.17 5.87 -13.88
CA SER A 9 -10.88 5.11 -14.91
C SER A 9 -9.88 4.41 -15.83
N GLY A 10 -10.31 3.32 -16.49
CA GLY A 10 -9.48 2.64 -17.48
C GLY A 10 -9.07 3.56 -18.64
N PHE A 11 -9.95 4.47 -19.04
CA PHE A 11 -9.66 5.42 -20.12
C PHE A 11 -8.68 6.52 -19.69
N GLY A 12 -8.83 7.07 -18.48
CA GLY A 12 -7.92 8.07 -17.92
C GLY A 12 -6.51 7.53 -17.81
N LEU A 13 -6.36 6.32 -17.24
CA LEU A 13 -5.06 5.67 -17.05
C LEU A 13 -4.41 5.27 -18.38
N SER A 14 -5.16 4.73 -19.35
CA SER A 14 -4.58 4.38 -20.67
C SER A 14 -4.03 5.60 -21.40
N ASN A 15 -4.78 6.70 -21.40
CA ASN A 15 -4.35 7.95 -22.01
C ASN A 15 -3.16 8.56 -21.28
N LEU A 16 -3.14 8.51 -19.94
CA LEU A 16 -2.02 8.99 -19.15
C LEU A 16 -0.73 8.24 -19.51
N ILE A 17 -0.79 6.90 -19.63
CA ILE A 17 0.34 6.07 -20.04
C ILE A 17 0.80 6.45 -21.45
N ILE A 18 -0.11 6.50 -22.42
CA ILE A 18 0.21 6.81 -23.82
C ILE A 18 0.88 8.18 -23.93
N LYS A 19 0.26 9.20 -23.32
CA LYS A 19 0.78 10.57 -23.32
C LYS A 19 2.15 10.65 -22.67
N THR A 20 2.33 10.01 -21.52
CA THR A 20 3.62 9.97 -20.83
C THR A 20 4.72 9.41 -21.73
N VAL A 21 4.47 8.27 -22.38
CA VAL A 21 5.47 7.63 -23.26
C VAL A 21 5.83 8.55 -24.42
N GLN A 22 4.83 9.23 -25.01
CA GLN A 22 5.03 10.21 -26.07
C GLN A 22 5.80 11.46 -25.60
N ASP A 23 5.48 11.98 -24.42
CA ASP A 23 6.16 13.14 -23.81
C ASP A 23 7.63 12.82 -23.48
N LEU A 24 7.97 11.54 -23.26
CA LEU A 24 9.34 11.05 -23.11
C LEU A 24 10.06 10.86 -24.47
N GLY A 25 9.40 11.16 -25.58
CA GLY A 25 9.94 10.98 -26.93
C GLY A 25 10.03 9.53 -27.40
N LEU A 26 9.31 8.62 -26.73
CA LEU A 26 9.28 7.20 -27.08
C LEU A 26 8.09 6.90 -27.99
N ASN A 27 8.28 6.01 -28.97
CA ASN A 27 7.23 5.56 -29.86
C ASN A 27 6.61 4.27 -29.32
N LEU A 28 5.29 4.26 -29.15
CA LEU A 28 4.54 3.08 -28.72
C LEU A 28 4.52 1.97 -29.79
N GLU A 29 4.77 2.29 -31.05
CA GLU A 29 4.93 1.27 -32.09
C GLU A 29 6.14 0.37 -31.84
N ASP A 30 7.19 0.88 -31.19
CA ASP A 30 8.36 0.09 -30.82
C ASP A 30 8.16 -0.70 -29.51
N CYS A 31 7.01 -0.55 -28.86
CA CYS A 31 6.68 -1.27 -27.64
C CYS A 31 6.35 -2.74 -27.95
N ILE A 32 7.00 -3.66 -27.26
CA ILE A 32 6.78 -5.11 -27.43
C ILE A 32 5.80 -5.65 -26.38
N GLY A 33 5.72 -5.01 -25.21
CA GLY A 33 4.87 -5.51 -24.13
C GLY A 33 4.64 -4.52 -22.99
N GLN A 34 3.56 -4.78 -22.26
CA GLN A 34 3.09 -4.04 -21.10
C GLN A 34 2.80 -5.01 -19.94
N GLY A 35 3.21 -4.64 -18.73
CA GLY A 35 3.09 -5.48 -17.54
C GLY A 35 2.32 -4.81 -16.41
N TYR A 36 1.31 -5.48 -15.86
CA TYR A 36 0.44 -4.93 -14.80
C TYR A 36 0.18 -5.93 -13.67
N ASP A 37 -0.10 -5.43 -12.47
CA ASP A 37 -0.68 -6.29 -11.44
C ASP A 37 -2.12 -6.64 -11.86
N GLY A 38 -2.58 -7.85 -11.53
CA GLY A 38 -3.86 -8.38 -12.04
C GLY A 38 -5.11 -7.73 -11.44
N CYS A 39 -5.02 -6.52 -10.88
CA CYS A 39 -6.16 -5.82 -10.32
C CYS A 39 -7.22 -5.53 -11.40
N SER A 40 -8.50 -5.61 -11.03
CA SER A 40 -9.63 -5.42 -11.95
C SER A 40 -9.70 -4.02 -12.58
N ALA A 41 -9.18 -3.00 -11.89
CA ALA A 41 -9.02 -1.66 -12.47
C ALA A 41 -7.95 -1.66 -13.58
N MET A 42 -6.95 -2.54 -13.48
CA MET A 42 -5.81 -2.63 -14.39
C MET A 42 -6.08 -3.47 -15.63
N SER A 43 -7.07 -4.37 -15.57
CA SER A 43 -7.54 -5.10 -16.76
C SER A 43 -8.21 -4.20 -17.81
N GLY A 44 -8.74 -3.04 -17.40
CA GLY A 44 -9.47 -2.12 -18.28
C GLY A 44 -8.57 -1.28 -19.18
N TYR A 45 -7.52 -0.65 -18.64
CA TYR A 45 -6.67 0.23 -19.45
C TYR A 45 -5.70 -0.52 -20.36
N GLN A 46 -5.24 -1.72 -19.97
CA GLN A 46 -4.36 -2.52 -20.83
C GLN A 46 -5.06 -2.92 -22.13
N ALA A 47 -6.38 -3.15 -22.06
CA ALA A 47 -7.20 -3.51 -23.21
C ALA A 47 -7.29 -2.35 -24.20
N LEU A 48 -7.49 -1.13 -23.71
CA LEU A 48 -7.52 0.09 -24.53
C LEU A 48 -6.18 0.37 -25.21
N ILE A 49 -5.06 0.11 -24.54
CA ILE A 49 -3.72 0.25 -25.15
C ILE A 49 -3.55 -0.78 -26.27
N ARG A 50 -4.00 -2.03 -26.08
CA ARG A 50 -3.94 -3.08 -27.11
C ARG A 50 -4.92 -2.89 -28.25
N GLU A 51 -6.05 -2.25 -28.00
CA GLU A 51 -6.96 -1.85 -29.07
C GLU A 51 -6.28 -0.88 -30.03
N LYS A 52 -5.47 0.04 -29.50
CA LYS A 52 -4.69 1.00 -30.31
C LYS A 52 -3.40 0.40 -30.88
N TYR A 53 -2.73 -0.48 -30.15
CA TYR A 53 -1.47 -1.11 -30.52
C TYR A 53 -1.56 -2.64 -30.33
N PRO A 54 -2.14 -3.37 -31.31
CA PRO A 54 -2.47 -4.79 -31.16
C PRO A 54 -1.28 -5.74 -30.96
N HIS A 55 -0.07 -5.31 -31.36
CA HIS A 55 1.17 -6.08 -31.23
C HIS A 55 1.75 -6.08 -29.81
N ILE A 56 1.34 -5.13 -28.95
CA ILE A 56 1.84 -5.04 -27.58
C ILE A 56 1.31 -6.22 -26.76
N LEU A 57 2.23 -7.05 -26.26
CA LEU A 57 1.90 -8.18 -25.40
C LEU A 57 1.48 -7.69 -24.02
N TYR A 58 0.42 -8.26 -23.47
CA TYR A 58 0.04 -8.05 -22.08
C TYR A 58 0.59 -9.18 -21.19
N VAL A 59 1.31 -8.81 -20.14
CA VAL A 59 1.90 -9.74 -19.18
C VAL A 59 1.41 -9.44 -17.77
N HIS A 60 0.94 -10.47 -17.07
CA HIS A 60 0.61 -10.35 -15.65
C HIS A 60 1.88 -10.28 -14.79
N CYS A 61 1.83 -9.51 -13.71
CA CYS A 61 2.93 -9.41 -12.74
C CYS A 61 3.24 -10.78 -12.10
N ALA A 62 4.41 -11.33 -12.42
CA ALA A 62 4.87 -12.62 -11.90
C ALA A 62 4.92 -12.66 -10.36
N SER A 63 5.32 -11.56 -9.72
CA SER A 63 5.35 -11.47 -8.25
C SER A 63 3.95 -11.60 -7.64
N HIS A 64 2.95 -10.98 -8.28
CA HIS A 64 1.57 -11.07 -7.83
C HIS A 64 1.02 -12.49 -8.02
N SER A 65 1.23 -13.08 -9.21
CA SER A 65 0.84 -14.47 -9.50
C SER A 65 1.51 -15.48 -8.55
N PHE A 66 2.80 -15.29 -8.25
CA PHE A 66 3.53 -16.12 -7.31
C PHE A 66 2.98 -16.00 -5.88
N ASN A 67 2.68 -14.78 -5.42
CA ASN A 67 2.10 -14.58 -4.10
C ASN A 67 0.71 -15.23 -3.97
N LEU A 68 -0.11 -15.17 -5.02
CA LEU A 68 -1.39 -15.88 -5.07
C LEU A 68 -1.19 -17.40 -5.01
N ALA A 69 -0.33 -17.95 -5.88
CA ALA A 69 -0.04 -19.39 -5.89
C ALA A 69 0.49 -19.89 -4.53
N LEU A 70 1.38 -19.12 -3.90
CA LEU A 70 1.90 -19.44 -2.58
C LEU A 70 0.80 -19.44 -1.53
N THR A 71 -0.06 -18.41 -1.53
CA THR A 71 -1.19 -18.30 -0.61
C THR A 71 -2.18 -19.45 -0.79
N ASP A 72 -2.47 -19.82 -2.03
CA ASP A 72 -3.42 -20.89 -2.36
C ASP A 72 -2.85 -22.29 -2.05
N SER A 73 -1.53 -22.47 -2.21
CA SER A 73 -0.83 -23.72 -1.83
C SER A 73 -0.60 -23.88 -0.32
N CYS A 74 -0.89 -22.84 0.49
CA CYS A 74 -0.63 -22.88 1.92
C CYS A 74 -1.63 -23.78 2.63
N GLU A 75 -1.21 -24.93 3.14
CA GLU A 75 -2.08 -25.88 3.87
C GLU A 75 -2.19 -25.59 5.38
N ILE A 76 -1.41 -24.63 5.90
CA ILE A 76 -1.39 -24.31 7.32
C ILE A 76 -2.66 -23.53 7.70
N ARG A 77 -3.61 -24.20 8.33
CA ARG A 77 -4.92 -23.64 8.74
C ARG A 77 -4.82 -22.31 9.49
N ALA A 78 -3.84 -22.15 10.38
CA ALA A 78 -3.65 -20.90 11.12
C ALA A 78 -3.35 -19.70 10.19
N ILE A 79 -2.56 -19.92 9.14
CA ILE A 79 -2.22 -18.90 8.15
C ILE A 79 -3.44 -18.62 7.27
N GLN A 80 -4.11 -19.66 6.77
CA GLN A 80 -5.34 -19.52 5.98
C GLN A 80 -6.42 -18.71 6.73
N ASN A 81 -6.68 -19.06 7.98
CA ASN A 81 -7.66 -18.36 8.83
C ASN A 81 -7.28 -16.89 9.05
N THR A 82 -5.99 -16.62 9.23
CA THR A 82 -5.48 -15.26 9.43
C THR A 82 -5.68 -14.43 8.15
N VAL A 83 -5.27 -14.96 6.99
CA VAL A 83 -5.45 -14.30 5.69
C VAL A 83 -6.93 -14.10 5.37
N GLY A 84 -7.77 -15.11 5.62
CA GLY A 84 -9.21 -15.04 5.44
C GLY A 84 -9.85 -13.96 6.32
N THR A 85 -9.50 -13.92 7.61
CA THR A 85 -10.00 -12.88 8.53
C THR A 85 -9.60 -11.48 8.07
N ILE A 86 -8.35 -11.28 7.62
CA ILE A 86 -7.89 -10.00 7.09
C ILE A 86 -8.70 -9.61 5.84
N LYS A 87 -8.93 -10.55 4.91
CA LYS A 87 -9.74 -10.32 3.71
C LYS A 87 -11.17 -9.91 4.07
N GLU A 88 -11.81 -10.58 5.02
CA GLU A 88 -13.16 -10.26 5.47
C GLU A 88 -13.25 -8.86 6.09
N VAL A 89 -12.30 -8.50 6.97
CA VAL A 89 -12.25 -7.15 7.56
C VAL A 89 -12.04 -6.08 6.49
N TYR A 90 -11.14 -6.33 5.54
CA TYR A 90 -10.90 -5.43 4.41
C TYR A 90 -12.17 -5.23 3.57
N ASN A 91 -12.82 -6.32 3.18
CA ASN A 91 -14.05 -6.30 2.38
C ASN A 91 -15.19 -5.60 3.14
N PHE A 92 -15.31 -5.83 4.44
CA PHE A 92 -16.25 -5.13 5.30
C PHE A 92 -16.00 -3.61 5.25
N ILE A 93 -14.76 -3.14 5.41
CA ILE A 93 -14.47 -1.70 5.37
C ILE A 93 -14.75 -1.12 3.98
N ARG A 94 -14.29 -1.78 2.91
CA ARG A 94 -14.34 -1.28 1.53
C ARG A 94 -15.70 -1.38 0.86
N SER A 95 -16.58 -2.26 1.32
CA SER A 95 -17.94 -2.39 0.77
C SER A 95 -18.85 -1.19 1.07
N SER A 96 -18.39 -0.19 1.83
CA SER A 96 -19.09 1.08 2.01
C SER A 96 -18.10 2.26 1.97
N SER A 97 -18.44 3.27 1.16
CA SER A 97 -17.70 4.53 1.10
C SER A 97 -17.65 5.23 2.47
N VAL A 98 -18.74 5.18 3.24
CA VAL A 98 -18.82 5.75 4.60
C VAL A 98 -17.85 5.04 5.54
N ARG A 99 -17.85 3.70 5.57
CA ARG A 99 -16.92 2.93 6.42
C ARG A 99 -15.46 3.16 6.02
N SER A 100 -15.19 3.26 4.72
CA SER A 100 -13.85 3.58 4.22
C SER A 100 -13.37 4.95 4.71
N GLN A 101 -14.22 5.99 4.61
CA GLN A 101 -13.90 7.34 5.11
C GLN A 101 -13.68 7.36 6.63
N LEU A 102 -14.54 6.70 7.40
CA LEU A 102 -14.39 6.62 8.86
C LEU A 102 -13.09 5.91 9.26
N PHE A 103 -12.75 4.82 8.56
CA PHE A 103 -11.51 4.09 8.79
C PHE A 103 -10.28 4.96 8.49
N GLU A 104 -10.27 5.68 7.37
CA GLU A 104 -9.19 6.61 7.01
C GLU A 104 -9.03 7.74 8.05
N GLN A 105 -10.13 8.33 8.51
CA GLN A 105 -10.09 9.35 9.56
C GLN A 105 -9.53 8.81 10.88
N ALA A 106 -9.96 7.61 11.29
CA ALA A 106 -9.44 6.96 12.48
C ALA A 106 -7.94 6.66 12.36
N ALA A 107 -7.51 6.16 11.19
CA ALA A 107 -6.10 5.89 10.90
C ALA A 107 -5.24 7.17 10.95
N ARG A 108 -5.73 8.29 10.40
CA ARG A 108 -5.05 9.60 10.47
C ARG A 108 -4.86 10.06 11.92
N LYS A 109 -5.93 10.07 12.72
CA LYS A 109 -5.87 10.45 14.14
C LYS A 109 -4.88 9.60 14.94
N LEU A 110 -4.85 8.28 14.69
CA LEU A 110 -3.90 7.38 15.33
C LEU A 110 -2.46 7.67 14.91
N ASN A 111 -2.21 7.97 13.64
CA ASN A 111 -0.89 8.35 13.16
C ASN A 111 -0.42 9.69 13.72
N GLU A 112 -1.29 10.69 13.81
CA GLU A 112 -0.98 11.97 14.45
C GLU A 112 -0.57 11.76 15.91
N LYS A 113 -1.37 11.00 16.67
CA LYS A 113 -1.06 10.66 18.07
C LYS A 113 0.25 9.89 18.18
N ARG A 114 0.51 8.95 17.27
CA ARG A 114 1.77 8.20 17.22
C ARG A 114 2.96 9.12 16.94
N ASN A 115 2.85 10.04 15.99
CA ASN A 115 3.92 10.98 15.65
C ASN A 115 4.20 11.93 16.82
N GLN A 116 3.17 12.42 17.51
CA GLN A 116 3.34 13.20 18.74
C GLN A 116 4.12 12.41 19.81
N LEU A 117 3.81 11.12 20.00
CA LEU A 117 4.56 10.27 20.94
C LEU A 117 6.02 10.00 20.50
N VAL A 118 6.31 10.00 19.20
CA VAL A 118 7.69 9.88 18.68
C VAL A 118 8.47 11.16 18.94
N VAL A 119 7.89 12.32 18.64
CA VAL A 119 8.49 13.65 18.88
C VAL A 119 8.76 13.86 20.37
N VAL A 120 7.84 13.44 21.25
CA VAL A 120 8.05 13.52 22.71
C VAL A 120 9.22 12.62 23.15
N ASN A 121 9.43 11.45 22.55
CA ASN A 121 10.58 10.60 22.90
C ASN A 121 11.92 11.15 22.40
N GLU A 122 11.95 11.86 21.27
CA GLU A 122 13.15 12.58 20.80
C GLU A 122 13.47 13.80 21.68
N SER A 123 12.42 14.49 22.14
CA SER A 123 12.54 15.62 23.07
C SER A 123 13.00 15.17 24.47
N VAL A 124 12.53 14.02 24.95
CA VAL A 124 12.92 13.42 26.24
C VAL A 124 14.36 12.87 26.20
N ALA A 125 14.91 12.57 25.02
CA ALA A 125 16.33 12.27 24.87
C ALA A 125 17.24 13.49 25.06
N LEU A 126 16.67 14.71 25.11
CA LEU A 126 17.40 15.98 25.20
C LEU A 126 17.05 16.85 26.42
N SER A 127 16.14 16.43 27.30
CA SER A 127 15.88 17.17 28.54
C SER A 127 15.57 16.27 29.73
N SER A 128 16.56 16.10 30.59
CA SER A 128 16.39 15.78 31.99
C SER A 128 15.78 16.97 32.73
N THR A 129 14.58 16.83 33.32
CA THR A 129 14.18 17.21 34.72
C THR A 129 12.68 17.53 34.88
N GLN A 130 12.05 16.88 35.90
CA GLN A 130 10.96 17.24 36.85
C GLN A 130 9.83 18.21 36.42
N SER A 131 8.54 18.09 36.79
CA SER A 131 7.74 17.29 37.74
C SER A 131 6.23 17.59 37.56
N SER A 132 5.38 16.76 38.20
CA SER A 132 4.00 17.03 38.69
C SER A 132 2.81 16.41 37.94
N GLU A 133 1.98 15.77 38.75
CA GLU A 133 1.05 14.66 38.48
C GLU A 133 -0.32 15.07 37.88
N SER A 134 -0.83 14.25 36.95
CA SER A 134 -2.27 14.01 36.80
C SER A 134 -2.53 12.62 36.23
N MET A 135 -3.47 11.92 36.86
CA MET A 135 -3.73 10.48 36.76
C MET A 135 -4.02 10.05 35.31
N THR A 136 -3.00 9.50 34.64
CA THR A 136 -3.12 8.93 33.30
C THR A 136 -3.14 7.41 33.40
N ILE A 137 -4.05 6.76 32.68
CA ILE A 137 -4.02 5.30 32.51
C ILE A 137 -2.71 4.96 31.80
N GLU A 138 -1.71 4.50 32.55
CA GLU A 138 -0.45 4.01 32.00
C GLU A 138 -0.73 2.73 31.20
N ILE A 139 -0.83 2.86 29.88
CA ILE A 139 -0.64 1.71 29.00
C ILE A 139 0.85 1.36 29.10
N LYS A 140 1.17 0.42 29.99
CA LYS A 140 2.52 -0.14 30.17
C LYS A 140 2.89 -0.97 28.94
N CYS A 141 3.25 -0.31 27.84
CA CYS A 141 3.87 -0.96 26.71
C CYS A 141 5.31 -1.28 27.12
N LYS A 142 5.55 -2.49 27.64
CA LYS A 142 6.90 -3.01 27.82
C LYS A 142 7.61 -2.88 26.47
N LYS A 143 8.65 -2.03 26.41
CA LYS A 143 9.54 -1.94 25.24
C LYS A 143 10.19 -3.31 25.04
N VAL A 144 9.58 -4.17 24.25
CA VAL A 144 10.21 -5.40 23.77
C VAL A 144 11.08 -4.98 22.59
N LYS A 145 12.40 -5.03 22.78
CA LYS A 145 13.33 -4.96 21.66
C LYS A 145 13.06 -6.20 20.81
N LEU A 146 12.42 -6.02 19.66
CA LEU A 146 12.17 -7.11 18.73
C LEU A 146 13.51 -7.75 18.37
N VAL A 147 13.63 -9.07 18.61
CA VAL A 147 14.82 -9.83 18.26
C VAL A 147 15.04 -9.68 16.76
N ASN A 148 16.29 -9.43 16.37
CA ASN A 148 16.62 -9.22 14.97
C ASN A 148 16.59 -10.58 14.25
N VAL A 149 15.54 -10.84 13.48
CA VAL A 149 15.30 -12.15 12.85
C VAL A 149 16.06 -12.28 11.52
N CYS A 150 16.41 -11.17 10.86
CA CYS A 150 17.34 -11.19 9.72
C CYS A 150 18.14 -9.87 9.57
N PRO A 151 19.35 -9.90 8.98
CA PRO A 151 20.17 -8.70 8.76
C PRO A 151 19.59 -7.73 7.72
N THR A 152 18.87 -8.25 6.73
CA THR A 152 18.25 -7.47 5.65
C THR A 152 16.84 -7.05 6.04
N ARG A 153 16.73 -6.23 7.07
CA ARG A 153 15.44 -5.66 7.46
C ARG A 153 15.22 -4.35 6.70
N TRP A 154 14.19 -4.33 5.85
CA TRP A 154 13.53 -3.09 5.43
C TRP A 154 12.87 -2.48 6.68
N VAL A 155 13.60 -1.63 7.42
CA VAL A 155 13.10 -0.93 8.61
C VAL A 155 12.58 0.46 8.28
N ASP A 156 12.24 0.74 7.03
CA ASP A 156 11.60 2.01 6.74
C ASP A 156 10.17 1.98 7.27
N ARG A 157 9.92 2.75 8.33
CA ARG A 157 8.59 2.93 8.90
C ARG A 157 7.85 3.92 8.00
N HIS A 158 7.27 3.42 6.93
CA HIS A 158 6.40 4.24 6.10
C HIS A 158 5.20 4.73 6.92
N VAL A 159 4.87 6.02 6.77
CA VAL A 159 3.63 6.59 7.29
C VAL A 159 2.48 5.78 6.69
N ALA A 160 1.62 5.19 7.52
CA ALA A 160 0.61 4.23 7.07
C ALA A 160 -0.47 4.82 6.13
N VAL A 161 -0.35 6.09 5.72
CA VAL A 161 -1.33 6.80 4.88
C VAL A 161 -0.64 7.79 3.92
N GLU A 162 0.49 7.42 3.30
CA GLU A 162 1.04 8.21 2.18
C GLU A 162 1.13 7.43 0.85
N THR A 163 0.77 6.14 0.82
CA THR A 163 0.93 5.30 -0.37
C THR A 163 -0.32 4.49 -0.75
N PHE A 164 -1.51 5.10 -0.69
CA PHE A 164 -2.71 4.58 -1.36
C PHE A 164 -3.51 5.69 -2.02
#